data_AF-A0A933JI96-F1
#
_entry.id   AF-A0A933JI96-F1
#
_cell.length_a   1.000
_cell.length_b   1.000
_cell.length_c   1.000
_cell.angle_alpha   90.00
_cell.angle_beta   90.00
_cell.angle_gamma   90.00
#
_symmetry.space_group_name_H-M   'P 1'
#
loop_
_entity.id
_entity.type
_entity.pdbx_description
1 polymer ?
#
loop_
_entity_poly.entity_id
_entity_poly.type
_entity_poly.pdbx_seq_one_letter_code
_entity_poly.pdbx_strand_id
1 'polypeptide(L)'
;MQPDVVLFRTPKGEEILLSRGPEISTNQRRALLVIDGKTTVSNLEKTVFWVSDVIAELEELYAMGLVHDDVSTIRTEVGQVGGAGLILKAQLASIAKELLGSNAERIVKKIEEADGTPEALEQVLMGCKKLIKLTINEEIADTFLQRGRKVIGK
;
A
#
# COMPACT_ATOMS: atom_id res chain seq x y z
N MET A 1 9.00 11.27 13.28
CA MET A 1 7.93 10.35 13.74
C MET A 1 7.10 10.99 14.86
N GLN A 2 5.80 10.66 15.00
CA GLN A 2 4.97 11.22 16.09
C GLN A 2 5.18 10.48 17.43
N PRO A 3 5.23 11.18 18.58
CA PRO A 3 5.56 10.61 19.89
C PRO A 3 4.48 9.67 20.47
N ASP A 4 3.21 9.86 20.11
CA ASP A 4 2.07 9.10 20.67
C ASP A 4 1.72 7.85 19.84
N VAL A 5 2.46 7.61 18.77
CA VAL A 5 2.20 6.51 17.85
C VAL A 5 2.66 5.19 18.44
N VAL A 6 1.83 4.16 18.34
CA VAL A 6 2.22 2.77 18.62
C VAL A 6 2.77 2.16 17.34
N LEU A 7 3.96 1.59 17.44
CA LEU A 7 4.59 0.86 16.35
C LEU A 7 4.36 -0.64 16.49
N PHE A 8 4.13 -1.26 15.35
CA PHE A 8 3.91 -2.68 15.19
C PHE A 8 4.97 -3.24 14.24
N ARG A 9 5.36 -4.49 14.46
CA ARG A 9 6.29 -5.21 13.57
C ARG A 9 5.52 -5.74 12.37
N THR A 10 6.04 -5.53 11.17
CA THR A 10 5.50 -6.18 9.96
C THR A 10 6.01 -7.62 9.87
N PRO A 11 5.36 -8.49 9.06
CA PRO A 11 5.86 -9.84 8.78
C PRO A 11 7.31 -9.83 8.27
N LYS A 12 7.67 -8.84 7.44
CA LYS A 12 9.02 -8.62 6.94
C LYS A 12 10.01 -8.24 8.05
N GLY A 13 9.58 -7.42 9.01
CA GLY A 13 10.36 -7.11 10.21
C GLY A 13 10.66 -8.36 11.04
N GLU A 14 9.69 -9.25 11.19
CA GLU A 14 9.86 -10.52 11.91
C GLU A 14 10.80 -11.50 11.17
N GLU A 15 10.68 -11.60 9.85
CA GLU A 15 11.59 -12.39 9.01
C GLU A 15 13.04 -11.89 9.08
N ILE A 16 13.26 -10.57 9.10
CA ILE A 16 14.61 -9.97 9.24
C ILE A 16 15.14 -10.11 10.68
N LEU A 17 14.27 -10.15 11.68
CA LEU A 17 14.70 -10.44 13.05
C LEU A 17 15.23 -11.89 13.17
N LEU A 18 14.58 -12.83 12.48
CA LEU A 18 14.97 -14.24 12.42
C LEU A 18 16.17 -14.47 11.50
N SER A 19 16.25 -13.73 10.39
CA SER A 19 17.37 -13.77 9.46
C SER A 19 18.56 -13.04 10.05
N ARG A 20 19.65 -13.76 10.33
CA ARG A 20 20.92 -13.18 10.79
C ARG A 20 21.68 -12.43 9.67
N GLY A 21 20.96 -11.91 8.68
CA GLY A 21 21.52 -11.21 7.53
C GLY A 21 22.07 -9.81 7.88
N PRO A 22 22.90 -9.23 6.99
CA PRO A 22 23.48 -7.88 7.12
C PRO A 22 22.48 -6.77 6.73
N GLU A 23 21.21 -7.11 6.48
CA GLU A 23 20.18 -6.18 5.99
C GLU A 23 19.82 -5.07 6.98
N ILE A 24 20.10 -5.27 8.27
CA ILE A 24 19.87 -4.26 9.31
C ILE A 24 21.06 -4.16 10.25
N SER A 25 21.28 -2.95 10.77
CA SER A 25 22.31 -2.67 11.77
C SER A 25 21.97 -3.35 13.12
N THR A 26 22.97 -3.52 13.98
CA THR A 26 22.76 -4.06 15.34
C THR A 26 21.79 -3.20 16.15
N ASN A 27 21.79 -1.89 15.92
CA ASN A 27 20.91 -0.94 16.59
C ASN A 27 19.48 -1.07 16.06
N GLN A 28 19.29 -1.16 14.74
CA GLN A 28 18.00 -1.42 14.10
C GLN A 28 17.39 -2.75 14.57
N ARG A 29 18.19 -3.81 14.70
CA ARG A 29 17.70 -5.11 15.20
C ARG A 29 17.24 -5.02 16.66
N ARG A 30 17.98 -4.28 17.48
CA ARG A 30 17.59 -4.03 18.88
C ARG A 30 16.35 -3.17 18.98
N ALA A 31 16.22 -2.12 18.17
CA ALA A 31 15.02 -1.31 18.08
C ALA A 31 13.81 -2.17 17.69
N LEU A 32 13.95 -3.02 16.68
CA LEU A 32 12.89 -3.92 16.21
C LEU A 32 12.47 -4.95 17.26
N LEU A 33 13.40 -5.42 18.10
CA LEU A 33 13.10 -6.34 19.21
C LEU A 33 12.19 -5.70 20.28
N VAL A 34 12.31 -4.39 20.51
CA VAL A 34 11.56 -3.68 21.57
C VAL A 34 10.15 -3.30 21.10
N ILE A 35 9.89 -3.34 19.80
CA ILE A 35 8.59 -3.01 19.21
C ILE A 35 7.63 -4.19 19.41
N ASP A 36 6.83 -4.17 20.49
CA ASP A 36 5.86 -5.24 20.80
C ASP A 36 4.43 -4.95 20.29
N GLY A 37 4.20 -3.86 19.56
CA GLY A 37 2.84 -3.47 19.15
C GLY A 37 1.97 -2.90 20.29
N LYS A 38 2.56 -2.67 21.47
CA LYS A 38 1.85 -2.17 22.67
C LYS A 38 2.42 -0.86 23.21
N THR A 39 3.61 -0.48 22.76
CA THR A 39 4.39 0.60 23.35
C THR A 39 4.49 1.75 22.36
N THR A 40 4.18 2.96 22.81
CA THR A 40 4.27 4.18 22.00
C THR A 40 5.73 4.59 21.77
N VAL A 41 6.00 5.34 20.70
CA VAL A 41 7.34 5.85 20.35
C VAL A 41 7.98 6.60 21.52
N SER A 42 7.22 7.44 22.24
CA SER A 42 7.72 8.14 23.44
C SER A 42 8.16 7.21 24.56
N ASN A 43 7.48 6.06 24.69
CA ASN A 43 7.79 5.10 25.74
C ASN A 43 8.92 4.16 25.29
N LEU A 44 9.04 3.90 23.99
CA LEU A 44 10.20 3.22 23.39
C LEU A 44 11.47 4.05 23.57
N GLU A 45 11.44 5.36 23.34
CA GLU A 45 12.57 6.26 23.58
C GLU A 45 13.06 6.20 25.04
N LYS A 46 12.13 6.16 25.99
CA LYS A 46 12.46 6.04 27.42
C LYS A 46 12.98 4.67 27.82
N THR A 47 12.59 3.62 27.10
CA THR A 47 12.96 2.23 27.39
C THR A 47 14.31 1.87 26.74
N VAL A 48 14.66 2.54 25.65
CA VAL A 48 15.84 2.24 24.83
C VAL A 48 16.88 3.35 24.98
N PHE A 49 17.51 3.39 26.15
CA PHE A 49 18.53 4.40 26.49
C PHE A 49 19.89 4.19 25.75
N TRP A 50 20.07 3.05 25.08
CA TRP A 50 21.33 2.61 24.46
C TRP A 50 21.44 2.90 22.96
N VAL A 51 20.41 3.48 22.34
CA VAL A 51 20.46 3.92 20.93
C VAL A 51 20.52 5.44 20.95
N SER A 52 21.64 6.00 20.50
CA SER A 52 21.90 7.44 20.52
C SER A 52 20.84 8.26 19.78
N ASP A 53 20.17 7.67 18.81
CA ASP A 53 19.10 8.29 18.04
C ASP A 53 18.01 7.26 17.70
N VAL A 54 17.21 6.88 18.72
CA VAL A 54 16.12 5.91 18.54
C VAL A 54 15.16 6.35 17.44
N ILE A 55 14.89 7.66 17.34
CA ILE A 55 13.92 8.19 16.39
C ILE A 55 14.42 8.01 14.97
N ALA A 56 15.68 8.34 14.69
CA ALA A 56 16.27 8.13 13.37
C ALA A 56 16.21 6.64 12.94
N GLU A 57 16.54 5.72 13.86
CA GLU A 57 16.51 4.29 13.58
C GLU A 57 15.09 3.77 13.34
N LEU A 58 14.10 4.26 14.10
CA LEU A 58 12.68 3.92 13.88
C LEU A 58 12.16 4.48 12.55
N GLU A 59 12.60 5.66 12.15
CA GLU A 59 12.26 6.23 10.83
C GLU A 59 12.88 5.43 9.68
N GLU A 60 14.12 4.96 9.82
CA GLU A 60 14.72 4.06 8.85
C GLU A 60 14.01 2.70 8.79
N LEU A 61 13.67 2.10 9.93
CA LEU A 61 12.88 0.87 9.99
C LEU A 61 11.51 1.04 9.33
N TYR A 62 10.88 2.20 9.51
CA TYR A 62 9.62 2.55 8.86
C TYR A 62 9.80 2.72 7.34
N ALA A 63 10.86 3.41 6.90
CA ALA A 63 11.20 3.57 5.49
C ALA A 63 11.52 2.23 4.80
N MET A 64 12.10 1.27 5.53
CA MET A 64 12.37 -0.09 5.06
C MET A 64 11.13 -1.01 5.05
N GLY A 65 10.01 -0.55 5.62
CA GLY A 65 8.75 -1.30 5.73
C GLY A 65 8.80 -2.45 6.75
N LEU A 66 9.66 -2.34 7.76
CA LEU A 66 9.84 -3.36 8.80
C LEU A 66 8.95 -3.13 10.02
N VAL A 67 8.45 -1.91 10.15
CA VAL A 67 7.54 -1.49 11.22
C VAL A 67 6.44 -0.61 10.63
N HIS A 68 5.25 -0.64 11.22
CA HIS A 68 4.12 0.20 10.81
C HIS A 68 3.50 0.89 12.03
N ASP A 69 2.87 2.05 11.80
CA ASP A 69 2.05 2.71 12.82
C ASP A 69 0.57 2.38 12.64
N ASP A 70 -0.16 2.23 13.75
CA ASP A 70 -1.60 1.89 13.74
C ASP A 70 -2.47 2.95 13.03
N VAL A 71 -2.03 4.21 13.06
CA VAL A 71 -2.68 5.33 12.35
C VAL A 71 -2.52 5.18 10.83
N SER A 72 -1.58 4.36 10.37
CA SER A 72 -1.30 4.05 8.97
C SER A 72 -1.85 2.67 8.55
N THR A 73 -2.62 1.98 9.42
CA THR A 73 -3.32 0.71 9.11
C THR A 73 -4.60 0.91 8.27
N ILE A 74 -4.54 1.84 7.31
CA ILE A 74 -5.35 1.78 6.06
C ILE A 74 -4.43 1.80 4.82
N ARG A 75 -3.12 2.04 4.95
CA ARG A 75 -2.25 2.33 3.80
C ARG A 75 -1.04 1.42 3.60
N THR A 76 -0.61 0.61 4.56
CA THR A 76 0.75 0.03 4.47
C THR A 76 0.86 -1.46 4.79
N GLU A 77 -0.15 -2.30 4.52
CA GLU A 77 -0.02 -3.76 4.76
C GLU A 77 -0.49 -4.67 3.61
N VAL A 78 -0.25 -4.29 2.35
CA VAL A 78 -0.20 -5.30 1.27
C VAL A 78 1.01 -5.01 0.38
N GLY A 79 1.84 -6.03 0.21
CA GLY A 79 3.20 -6.01 -0.32
C GLY A 79 3.48 -5.05 -1.47
N GLN A 80 4.71 -4.54 -1.47
CA GLN A 80 5.30 -3.59 -2.43
C GLN A 80 5.35 -4.05 -3.90
N VAL A 81 4.60 -5.08 -4.30
CA VAL A 81 4.37 -5.42 -5.73
C VAL A 81 2.88 -5.73 -6.03
N GLY A 82 2.02 -5.84 -5.00
CA GLY A 82 0.60 -6.17 -5.15
C GLY A 82 -0.39 -5.18 -4.53
N GLY A 83 0.00 -4.43 -3.49
CA GLY A 83 -0.90 -3.55 -2.74
C GLY A 83 -1.28 -2.27 -3.49
N ALA A 84 -0.31 -1.59 -4.10
CA ALA A 84 -0.58 -0.43 -4.94
C ALA A 84 -1.51 -0.82 -6.11
N GLY A 85 -1.22 -1.95 -6.76
CA GLY A 85 -2.08 -2.52 -7.79
C GLY A 85 -3.50 -2.82 -7.32
N LEU A 86 -3.67 -3.41 -6.14
CA LEU A 86 -4.98 -3.69 -5.54
C LEU A 86 -5.76 -2.42 -5.21
N ILE A 87 -5.09 -1.38 -4.69
CA ILE A 87 -5.74 -0.08 -4.39
C ILE A 87 -6.17 0.59 -5.70
N LEU A 88 -5.30 0.58 -6.72
CA LEU A 88 -5.63 1.10 -8.05
C LEU A 88 -6.81 0.33 -8.67
N LYS A 89 -6.79 -1.00 -8.61
CA LYS A 89 -7.89 -1.87 -9.07
C LYS A 89 -9.20 -1.57 -8.34
N ALA A 90 -9.16 -1.42 -7.01
CA ALA A 90 -10.33 -1.12 -6.20
C ALA A 90 -10.92 0.26 -6.54
N GLN A 91 -10.08 1.28 -6.72
CA GLN A 91 -10.52 2.60 -7.16
C GLN A 91 -11.12 2.56 -8.57
N LEU A 92 -10.46 1.88 -9.51
CA LEU A 92 -10.94 1.68 -10.87
C LEU A 92 -12.28 0.94 -10.91
N ALA A 93 -12.43 -0.11 -10.09
CA ALA A 93 -13.67 -0.85 -9.94
C ALA A 93 -14.80 0.00 -9.36
N SER A 94 -14.51 0.87 -8.39
CA SER A 94 -15.50 1.79 -7.81
C SER A 94 -15.99 2.79 -8.85
N ILE A 95 -15.06 3.39 -9.61
CA ILE A 95 -15.39 4.33 -10.70
C ILE A 95 -16.23 3.62 -11.77
N ALA A 96 -15.89 2.37 -12.11
CA ALA A 96 -16.67 1.56 -13.04
C ALA A 96 -18.10 1.34 -12.54
N LYS A 97 -18.29 0.99 -11.26
CA LYS A 97 -19.62 0.82 -10.64
C LYS A 97 -20.43 2.10 -10.64
N GLU A 98 -19.81 3.24 -10.33
CA GLU A 98 -20.49 4.54 -10.35
C GLU A 98 -20.93 4.96 -11.77
N LEU A 99 -20.08 4.75 -12.78
CA LEU A 99 -20.35 5.20 -14.14
C LEU A 99 -21.25 4.25 -14.95
N LEU A 100 -21.11 2.93 -14.72
CA LEU A 100 -21.73 1.90 -15.57
C LEU A 100 -22.90 1.19 -14.86
N GLY A 101 -23.04 1.35 -13.54
CA GLY A 101 -24.08 0.72 -12.74
C GLY A 101 -24.10 -0.80 -12.94
N SER A 102 -25.24 -1.34 -13.38
CA SER A 102 -25.44 -2.78 -13.61
C SER A 102 -24.49 -3.40 -14.63
N ASN A 103 -23.91 -2.61 -15.54
CA ASN A 103 -22.94 -3.11 -16.55
C ASN A 103 -21.49 -3.11 -16.04
N ALA A 104 -21.25 -2.60 -14.83
CA ALA A 104 -19.91 -2.49 -14.27
C ALA A 104 -19.28 -3.85 -13.96
N GLU A 105 -20.07 -4.88 -13.68
CA GLU A 105 -19.57 -6.16 -13.17
C GLU A 105 -18.55 -6.82 -14.13
N ARG A 106 -18.80 -6.76 -15.44
CA ARG A 106 -17.88 -7.28 -16.47
C ARG A 106 -16.58 -6.48 -16.54
N ILE A 107 -16.65 -5.18 -16.27
CA ILE A 107 -15.50 -4.27 -16.30
C ILE A 107 -14.69 -4.43 -15.02
N VAL A 108 -15.34 -4.46 -13.87
CA VAL A 108 -14.75 -4.71 -12.54
C VAL A 108 -14.00 -6.03 -12.53
N LYS A 109 -14.65 -7.11 -12.98
CA LYS A 109 -14.01 -8.44 -13.04
C LYS A 109 -12.75 -8.43 -13.90
N LYS A 110 -12.78 -7.72 -15.04
CA LYS A 110 -11.62 -7.60 -15.93
C LYS A 110 -10.47 -6.77 -15.34
N ILE A 111 -10.77 -5.81 -14.47
CA ILE A 111 -9.79 -5.02 -13.72
C ILE A 111 -9.20 -5.84 -12.57
N GLU A 112 -10.02 -6.64 -11.89
CA GLU A 112 -9.55 -7.54 -10.83
C GLU A 112 -8.62 -8.63 -11.36
N GLU A 113 -8.97 -9.22 -12.51
CA GLU A 113 -8.16 -10.22 -13.23
C GLU A 113 -6.89 -9.63 -13.90
N ALA A 114 -6.78 -8.29 -14.00
CA ALA A 114 -5.59 -7.63 -14.55
C ALA A 114 -4.36 -7.87 -13.68
N ASP A 115 -3.16 -7.66 -14.19
CA ASP A 115 -1.99 -7.60 -13.33
C ASP A 115 -1.97 -6.27 -12.54
N GLY A 116 -1.40 -6.25 -11.34
CA GLY A 116 -1.38 -5.08 -10.45
C GLY A 116 -0.42 -3.96 -10.88
N THR A 117 0.24 -4.13 -12.02
CA THR A 117 1.17 -3.17 -12.60
C THR A 117 0.45 -2.02 -13.32
N PRO A 118 0.97 -0.79 -13.27
CA PRO A 118 0.35 0.38 -13.90
C PRO A 118 0.21 0.22 -15.42
N GLU A 119 1.14 -0.48 -16.06
CA GLU A 119 1.10 -0.80 -17.50
C GLU A 119 -0.04 -1.78 -17.84
N ALA A 120 -0.23 -2.83 -17.03
CA ALA A 120 -1.31 -3.79 -17.23
C ALA A 120 -2.69 -3.15 -16.97
N LEU A 121 -2.80 -2.31 -15.95
CA LEU A 121 -4.03 -1.56 -15.67
C LEU A 121 -4.38 -0.58 -16.79
N GLU A 122 -3.39 0.06 -17.41
CA GLU A 122 -3.59 0.93 -18.58
C GLU A 122 -4.11 0.15 -19.80
N GLN A 123 -3.55 -1.04 -20.07
CA GLN A 123 -4.04 -1.93 -21.13
C GLN A 123 -5.49 -2.37 -20.87
N VAL A 124 -5.80 -2.73 -19.63
CA VAL A 124 -7.17 -3.11 -19.25
C VAL A 124 -8.13 -1.92 -19.34
N LEU A 125 -7.73 -0.72 -18.93
CA LEU A 125 -8.50 0.51 -19.09
C LEU A 125 -8.87 0.79 -20.55
N MET A 126 -7.93 0.66 -21.47
CA MET A 126 -8.20 0.82 -22.91
C MET A 126 -9.17 -0.24 -23.44
N GLY A 127 -9.00 -1.50 -23.01
CA GLY A 127 -9.93 -2.58 -23.34
C GLY A 127 -11.34 -2.32 -22.80
N CYS A 128 -11.44 -1.79 -21.58
CA CYS A 128 -12.69 -1.41 -20.94
C CYS A 128 -13.35 -0.23 -21.66
N LYS A 129 -12.60 0.81 -22.05
CA LYS A 129 -13.11 1.92 -22.88
C LYS A 129 -13.75 1.41 -24.16
N LYS A 130 -13.09 0.49 -24.87
CA LYS A 130 -13.64 -0.07 -26.12
C LYS A 130 -14.93 -0.86 -25.87
N LEU A 131 -14.99 -1.64 -24.79
CA LEU A 131 -16.21 -2.33 -24.39
C LEU A 131 -17.33 -1.36 -24.07
N ILE A 132 -17.09 -0.37 -23.20
CA ILE A 132 -18.10 0.61 -22.77
C ILE A 132 -18.62 1.42 -23.96
N LYS A 133 -17.73 1.82 -24.89
CA LYS A 133 -18.12 2.52 -26.12
C LYS A 133 -19.06 1.68 -27.00
N LEU A 134 -18.85 0.36 -27.05
CA LEU A 134 -19.67 -0.56 -27.84
C LEU A 134 -20.99 -0.95 -27.15
N THR A 135 -21.00 -1.04 -25.82
CA THR A 135 -22.17 -1.53 -25.07
C THR A 135 -23.03 -0.44 -24.45
N ILE A 136 -22.48 0.75 -24.19
CA ILE A 136 -23.18 1.84 -23.49
C ILE A 136 -23.15 3.13 -24.33
N ASN A 137 -22.04 3.88 -24.26
CA ASN A 137 -21.93 5.23 -24.82
C ASN A 137 -20.46 5.69 -24.79
N GLU A 138 -20.06 6.53 -25.75
CA GLU A 138 -18.70 7.05 -25.90
C GLU A 138 -18.27 8.06 -24.81
N GLU A 139 -19.14 8.97 -24.38
CA GLU A 139 -18.88 9.93 -23.28
C GLU A 139 -18.57 9.21 -21.96
N ILE A 140 -19.32 8.15 -21.62
CA ILE A 140 -19.06 7.38 -20.40
C ILE A 140 -17.73 6.63 -20.52
N ALA A 141 -17.42 6.12 -21.71
CA ALA A 141 -16.15 5.44 -21.98
C ALA A 141 -14.94 6.38 -21.84
N ASP A 142 -15.07 7.63 -22.31
CA ASP A 142 -14.00 8.64 -22.18
C ASP A 142 -13.84 9.12 -20.73
N THR A 143 -14.96 9.35 -20.04
CA THR A 143 -14.99 9.72 -18.61
C THR A 143 -14.31 8.65 -17.75
N PHE A 144 -14.60 7.37 -18.03
CA PHE A 144 -13.97 6.24 -17.33
C PHE A 144 -12.45 6.23 -17.55
N LEU A 145 -12.00 6.43 -18.79
CA LEU A 145 -10.57 6.48 -19.11
C LEU A 145 -9.85 7.65 -18.44
N GLN A 146 -10.43 8.85 -18.47
CA GLN A 146 -9.86 10.03 -17.80
C GLN A 146 -9.71 9.81 -16.30
N ARG A 147 -10.76 9.31 -15.64
CA ARG A 147 -10.71 9.03 -14.20
C ARG A 147 -9.72 7.91 -13.89
N GLY A 148 -9.67 6.88 -14.71
CA GLY A 148 -8.71 5.78 -14.53
C GLY A 148 -7.25 6.20 -14.70
N ARG A 149 -6.94 7.09 -15.64
CA ARG A 149 -5.59 7.66 -15.79
C ARG A 149 -5.17 8.51 -14.60
N LYS A 150 -6.09 9.35 -14.08
CA LYS A 150 -5.86 10.11 -12.84
C LYS A 150 -5.55 9.20 -11.65
N VAL A 151 -6.22 8.05 -11.56
CA VAL A 151 -5.96 7.05 -10.52
C VAL A 151 -4.56 6.44 -10.66
N ILE A 152 -4.14 6.13 -11.89
CA ILE A 152 -2.80 5.58 -12.18
C ILE A 152 -1.69 6.65 -12.09
N GLY A 153 -2.04 7.93 -11.97
CA GLY A 153 -1.09 9.04 -11.87
C GLY A 153 -0.45 9.44 -13.19
N LYS A 154 -1.11 9.16 -14.33
CA LYS A 154 -0.71 9.59 -15.67
C LYS A 154 -1.60 10.73 -16.20
#